data_AF-A0A7S0L204-F1
#
_entry.id   AF-A0A7S0L204-F1
#
_cell.length_a   1.000
_cell.length_b   1.000
_cell.length_c   1.000
_cell.angle_alpha   90.00
_cell.angle_beta   90.00
_cell.angle_gamma   90.00
#
_symmetry.space_group_name_H-M   'P 1'
#
loop_
_entity.id
_entity.type
_entity.pdbx_description
1 polymer ?
#
loop_
_entity_poly.entity_id
_entity_poly.type
_entity_poly.pdbx_seq_one_letter_code
_entity_poly.pdbx_strand_id
1 'polypeptide(L)'
;AAGCFATTGSDHGSRRLRTMADEELPTEGDAGLGGEHEAPLDPLEADGFEDPCESQGGGAFTAGDGQPHGGEAQQVGAAMVASMATLKKRLALPENPVPELQFLTFHSWWTEMNTKRYLEVCFDMKTELFQVVLDKDVQHLNSEQLYNPRTESLRDVTSKDTKVLSMHLHEKLSGNQHAESLRRKHLTHWDLHVGAKINILGRPTTLMQCSLTTGKWLDYQATRLSRIKKELENQLRKYEVLPVLPAFATKPAQKRAVLGGADLRFLLNMIDGLKQRLAQYRPGVAAGIADLMKEQA
;
A
#
# COMPACT_ATOMS: atom_id res chain seq x y z
N ALA A 1 -15.19 -72.07 14.82
CA ALA A 1 -13.93 -72.37 14.11
C ALA A 1 -13.19 -71.04 13.96
N ALA A 2 -12.29 -70.64 14.86
CA ALA A 2 -10.97 -71.21 15.21
C ALA A 2 -9.92 -71.00 14.09
N GLY A 3 -8.81 -70.32 14.44
CA GLY A 3 -7.65 -69.99 13.61
C GLY A 3 -7.20 -68.53 13.82
N CYS A 4 -6.46 -68.09 14.86
CA CYS A 4 -5.19 -68.49 15.51
C CYS A 4 -3.88 -68.12 14.77
N PHE A 5 -3.12 -67.20 15.41
CA PHE A 5 -1.63 -67.04 15.53
C PHE A 5 -0.82 -66.67 14.25
N ALA A 6 0.30 -65.92 14.26
CA ALA A 6 1.33 -65.51 15.22
C ALA A 6 2.08 -64.25 14.67
N THR A 7 2.32 -63.17 15.45
CA THR A 7 3.58 -62.71 16.12
C THR A 7 4.91 -62.77 15.36
N THR A 8 5.61 -61.61 15.30
CA THR A 8 7.05 -61.30 15.62
C THR A 8 7.34 -59.89 15.07
N GLY A 9 8.03 -58.93 15.68
CA GLY A 9 8.86 -58.81 16.87
C GLY A 9 9.85 -57.64 16.65
N SER A 10 10.17 -56.86 17.71
CA SER A 10 11.40 -56.07 17.99
C SER A 10 11.94 -55.07 16.93
N ASP A 11 12.63 -53.95 17.23
CA ASP A 11 13.27 -53.48 18.46
C ASP A 11 13.70 -52.01 18.34
N HIS A 12 13.70 -51.32 19.48
CA HIS A 12 14.70 -50.37 20.00
C HIS A 12 15.10 -49.11 19.23
N GLY A 13 14.82 -47.96 19.87
CA GLY A 13 15.40 -46.66 19.51
C GLY A 13 15.21 -45.59 20.60
N SER A 14 15.65 -45.87 21.82
CA SER A 14 15.77 -44.90 22.93
C SER A 14 16.46 -43.60 22.49
N ARG A 15 15.78 -42.45 22.63
CA ARG A 15 16.45 -41.14 22.67
C ARG A 15 16.18 -40.44 24.00
N ARG A 16 17.31 -40.20 24.66
CA ARG A 16 17.52 -39.65 26.00
C ARG A 16 16.76 -38.35 26.24
N LEU A 17 16.08 -38.33 27.38
CA LEU A 17 15.84 -37.14 28.19
C LEU A 17 17.19 -36.51 28.58
N ARG A 18 17.37 -35.22 28.30
CA ARG A 18 18.36 -34.37 28.98
C ARG A 18 17.60 -33.36 29.82
N THR A 19 17.77 -33.50 31.13
CA THR A 19 17.36 -32.55 32.16
C THR A 19 18.59 -31.85 32.72
N MET A 20 18.37 -30.59 33.12
CA MET A 20 19.06 -29.80 34.15
C MET A 20 20.35 -29.05 33.78
N ALA A 21 20.26 -27.72 33.87
CA ALA A 21 21.03 -26.80 34.71
C ALA A 21 20.73 -25.37 34.17
N ASP A 22 20.06 -24.51 34.94
CA ASP A 22 20.70 -23.53 35.85
C ASP A 22 21.84 -22.78 35.15
N GLU A 23 21.65 -21.49 34.86
CA GLU A 23 22.42 -20.41 35.50
C GLU A 23 22.25 -19.03 34.83
N GLU A 24 22.11 -18.04 35.70
CA GLU A 24 22.51 -16.62 35.62
C GLU A 24 21.67 -15.60 34.82
N LEU A 25 20.92 -14.83 35.62
CA LEU A 25 20.42 -13.48 35.35
C LEU A 25 21.58 -12.46 35.30
N PRO A 26 21.66 -11.60 34.28
CA PRO A 26 22.43 -10.37 34.40
C PRO A 26 21.59 -9.27 35.05
N THR A 27 22.19 -8.79 36.12
CA THR A 27 21.97 -7.63 36.97
C THR A 27 21.55 -6.33 36.29
N GLU A 28 20.84 -5.56 37.10
CA GLU A 28 20.27 -4.24 36.89
C GLU A 28 21.33 -3.22 36.47
N GLY A 29 21.06 -2.55 35.34
CA GLY A 29 21.81 -1.40 34.85
C GLY A 29 21.05 -0.11 35.20
N ASP A 30 21.47 0.49 36.29
CA ASP A 30 21.18 1.84 36.76
C ASP A 30 21.31 2.89 35.63
N ALA A 31 20.22 3.61 35.35
CA ALA A 31 20.17 4.69 34.37
C ALA A 31 19.72 5.99 35.05
N GLY A 32 20.71 6.66 35.63
CA GLY A 32 20.97 8.10 35.55
C GLY A 32 19.77 9.02 35.35
N LEU A 33 19.37 9.66 36.46
CA LEU A 33 18.64 10.92 36.48
C LEU A 33 19.59 12.07 36.08
N GLY A 34 19.35 12.65 34.92
CA GLY A 34 19.76 14.01 34.54
C GLY A 34 18.67 14.53 33.60
N GLY A 35 18.02 15.67 33.79
CA GLY A 35 18.52 16.91 34.34
C GLY A 35 18.60 17.90 33.18
N GLU A 36 17.70 18.90 33.20
CA GLU A 36 17.83 20.21 32.53
C GLU A 36 17.61 20.15 30.99
N HIS A 37 16.89 21.03 30.29
CA HIS A 37 16.65 22.46 30.40
C HIS A 37 15.43 22.78 29.50
N GLU A 38 14.34 23.31 30.06
CA GLU A 38 13.25 23.88 29.26
C GLU A 38 13.57 25.36 29.00
N ALA A 39 13.88 25.71 27.76
CA ALA A 39 14.04 27.09 27.32
C ALA A 39 12.73 27.57 26.68
N PRO A 40 12.16 28.72 27.10
CA PRO A 40 11.02 29.32 26.42
C PRO A 40 11.50 29.96 25.11
N LEU A 41 10.85 29.60 23.99
CA LEU A 41 11.03 30.33 22.73
C LEU A 41 10.04 31.49 22.68
N ASP A 42 10.58 32.70 22.56
CA ASP A 42 9.85 33.93 22.29
C ASP A 42 9.11 33.88 20.94
N PRO A 43 7.91 34.50 20.83
CA PRO A 43 7.25 34.69 19.54
C PRO A 43 7.88 35.85 18.79
N LEU A 44 8.46 35.56 17.61
CA LEU A 44 8.84 36.59 16.65
C LEU A 44 7.59 37.21 16.03
N GLU A 45 7.43 38.51 16.30
CA GLU A 45 6.50 39.42 15.64
C GLU A 45 6.78 39.44 14.13
N ALA A 46 5.76 39.17 13.33
CA ALA A 46 5.79 39.38 11.89
C ALA A 46 5.19 40.76 11.61
N ASP A 47 6.08 41.73 11.44
CA ASP A 47 5.79 43.06 10.95
C ASP A 47 5.15 43.02 9.55
N GLY A 48 4.18 43.90 9.38
CA GLY A 48 3.46 44.13 8.14
C GLY A 48 4.36 44.61 7.00
N PHE A 49 4.06 44.13 5.81
CA PHE A 49 4.48 44.73 4.57
C PHE A 49 3.23 44.94 3.71
N GLU A 50 2.65 46.13 3.86
CA GLU A 50 1.76 46.70 2.85
C GLU A 50 2.64 47.26 1.73
N ASP A 51 2.32 46.96 0.47
CA ASP A 51 2.51 47.94 -0.58
C ASP A 51 1.56 47.70 -1.78
N PRO A 52 0.88 48.75 -2.28
CA PRO A 52 -0.07 48.67 -3.38
C PRO A 52 0.60 49.01 -4.71
N CYS A 53 0.33 48.21 -5.74
CA CYS A 53 0.64 48.61 -7.12
C CYS A 53 -0.66 48.64 -7.94
N GLU A 54 -1.31 49.81 -7.90
CA GLU A 54 -2.12 50.29 -9.03
C GLU A 54 -1.23 50.41 -10.26
N SER A 55 -1.62 49.77 -11.36
CA SER A 55 -1.27 50.27 -12.69
C SER A 55 -2.48 50.13 -13.60
N GLN A 56 -3.04 51.28 -13.95
CA GLN A 56 -4.10 51.44 -14.92
C GLN A 56 -3.51 51.20 -16.31
N GLY A 57 -3.93 50.13 -16.97
CA GLY A 57 -3.63 49.87 -18.38
C GLY A 57 -4.64 50.58 -19.28
N GLY A 58 -4.28 51.76 -19.77
CA GLY A 58 -4.95 52.45 -20.86
C GLY A 58 -4.05 52.49 -22.09
N GLY A 59 -4.28 51.61 -23.06
CA GLY A 59 -3.54 51.57 -24.32
C GLY A 59 -4.44 51.10 -25.46
N ALA A 60 -4.99 52.06 -26.19
CA ALA A 60 -5.68 51.88 -27.46
C ALA A 60 -4.66 51.75 -28.63
N PHE A 61 -5.15 51.31 -29.80
CA PHE A 61 -4.49 51.09 -31.10
C PHE A 61 -3.82 49.71 -31.28
N THR A 62 -3.96 48.97 -32.38
CA THR A 62 -4.42 49.23 -33.76
C THR A 62 -5.22 48.02 -34.29
N ALA A 63 -6.23 48.28 -35.11
CA ALA A 63 -6.85 47.26 -35.98
C ALA A 63 -5.89 46.93 -37.12
N GLY A 64 -5.33 45.72 -37.10
CA GLY A 64 -4.60 45.13 -38.22
C GLY A 64 -5.40 43.96 -38.78
N ASP A 65 -5.81 44.08 -40.05
CA ASP A 65 -6.41 43.01 -40.84
C ASP A 65 -5.42 41.83 -40.97
N GLY A 66 -5.56 40.86 -40.08
CA GLY A 66 -4.80 39.61 -40.04
C GLY A 66 -5.53 38.50 -40.79
N GLN A 67 -4.99 38.15 -41.95
CA GLN A 67 -5.37 37.02 -42.79
C GLN A 67 -5.38 35.70 -41.98
N PRO A 68 -6.42 34.84 -42.11
CA PRO A 68 -6.56 33.65 -41.28
C PRO A 68 -5.59 32.54 -41.71
N HIS A 69 -4.44 32.43 -41.05
CA HIS A 69 -3.60 31.23 -41.07
C HIS A 69 -4.22 30.14 -40.17
N GLY A 70 -5.29 29.50 -40.66
CA GLY A 70 -6.01 28.42 -39.98
C GLY A 70 -5.28 27.06 -39.90
N GLY A 71 -3.95 27.02 -40.00
CA GLY A 71 -3.19 25.76 -40.14
C GLY A 71 -2.50 25.25 -38.87
N GLU A 72 -2.14 26.11 -37.92
CA GLU A 72 -1.24 25.72 -36.81
C GLU A 72 -1.98 25.07 -35.63
N ALA A 73 -3.21 25.50 -35.32
CA ALA A 73 -3.99 24.92 -34.22
C ALA A 73 -4.31 23.41 -34.44
N GLN A 74 -4.42 22.99 -35.70
CA GLN A 74 -4.75 21.61 -36.05
C GLN A 74 -3.53 20.66 -35.98
N GLN A 75 -2.31 21.17 -36.17
CA GLN A 75 -1.07 20.39 -36.06
C GLN A 75 -0.70 20.07 -34.60
N VAL A 76 -0.92 21.01 -33.67
CA VAL A 76 -0.61 20.80 -32.24
C VAL A 76 -1.51 19.71 -31.63
N GLY A 77 -2.78 19.67 -32.02
CA GLY A 77 -3.72 18.62 -31.61
C GLY A 77 -3.30 17.23 -32.12
N ALA A 78 -2.92 17.12 -33.40
CA ALA A 78 -2.51 15.84 -34.00
C ALA A 78 -1.24 15.26 -33.36
N ALA A 79 -0.24 16.11 -33.06
CA ALA A 79 0.99 15.68 -32.40
C ALA A 79 0.75 15.21 -30.95
N MET A 80 -0.18 15.85 -30.24
CA MET A 80 -0.57 15.43 -28.89
C MET A 80 -1.28 14.06 -28.91
N VAL A 81 -2.19 13.83 -29.86
CA VAL A 81 -2.91 12.56 -30.00
C VAL A 81 -1.94 11.41 -30.34
N ALA A 82 -1.01 11.62 -31.27
CA ALA A 82 0.01 10.62 -31.62
C ALA A 82 0.95 10.31 -30.43
N SER A 83 1.29 11.33 -29.64
CA SER A 83 2.06 11.16 -28.40
C SER A 83 1.29 10.35 -27.37
N MET A 84 -0.03 10.53 -27.24
CA MET A 84 -0.87 9.76 -26.32
C MET A 84 -1.04 8.31 -26.77
N ALA A 85 -1.23 8.04 -28.06
CA ALA A 85 -1.31 6.68 -28.58
C ALA A 85 -0.02 5.87 -28.30
N THR A 86 1.13 6.51 -28.48
CA THR A 86 2.44 5.91 -28.17
C THR A 86 2.58 5.64 -26.66
N LEU A 87 2.11 6.57 -25.84
CA LEU A 87 2.16 6.46 -24.38
C LEU A 87 1.22 5.34 -23.87
N LYS A 88 0.01 5.21 -24.44
CA LYS A 88 -0.90 4.07 -24.20
C LYS A 88 -0.22 2.74 -24.50
N LYS A 89 0.48 2.63 -25.64
CA LYS A 89 1.21 1.40 -26.01
C LYS A 89 2.34 1.05 -25.05
N ARG A 90 3.06 2.05 -24.51
CA ARG A 90 4.12 1.85 -23.51
C ARG A 90 3.58 1.47 -22.13
N LEU A 91 2.41 1.99 -21.78
CA LEU A 91 1.72 1.67 -20.54
C LEU A 91 0.84 0.43 -20.64
N ALA A 92 0.75 -0.21 -21.82
CA ALA A 92 0.00 -1.44 -22.01
C ALA A 92 0.47 -2.49 -20.98
N LEU A 93 -0.43 -2.81 -20.07
CA LEU A 93 -0.20 -3.80 -19.03
C LEU A 93 -0.58 -5.18 -19.52
N PRO A 94 0.06 -6.23 -19.00
CA PRO A 94 -0.49 -7.56 -19.16
C PRO A 94 -1.91 -7.60 -18.59
N GLU A 95 -2.70 -8.57 -19.03
CA GLU A 95 -4.04 -8.77 -18.47
C GLU A 95 -3.95 -9.02 -16.96
N ASN A 96 -4.95 -8.53 -16.23
CA ASN A 96 -5.03 -8.73 -14.78
C ASN A 96 -5.10 -10.25 -14.51
N PRO A 97 -4.16 -10.84 -13.75
CA PRO A 97 -4.13 -12.28 -13.50
C PRO A 97 -5.31 -12.76 -12.65
N VAL A 98 -6.04 -11.85 -11.98
CA VAL A 98 -7.18 -12.17 -11.13
C VAL A 98 -8.32 -11.15 -11.36
N PRO A 99 -9.03 -11.23 -12.50
CA PRO A 99 -10.03 -10.22 -12.88
C PRO A 99 -11.30 -10.28 -12.01
N GLU A 100 -11.59 -11.42 -11.40
CA GLU A 100 -12.81 -11.65 -10.59
C GLU A 100 -12.59 -11.46 -9.09
N LEU A 101 -11.41 -10.96 -8.66
CA LEU A 101 -11.13 -10.79 -7.25
C LEU A 101 -12.06 -9.73 -6.64
N GLN A 102 -12.82 -10.11 -5.61
CA GLN A 102 -13.68 -9.19 -4.85
C GLN A 102 -13.15 -8.93 -3.45
N PHE A 103 -12.39 -9.88 -2.90
CA PHE A 103 -11.92 -9.86 -1.53
C PHE A 103 -10.40 -9.89 -1.47
N LEU A 104 -9.83 -9.11 -0.56
CA LEU A 104 -8.41 -9.16 -0.22
C LEU A 104 -8.24 -9.87 1.12
N THR A 105 -7.55 -11.00 1.12
CA THR A 105 -7.44 -11.87 2.30
C THR A 105 -6.01 -11.87 2.82
N PHE A 106 -5.88 -11.55 4.10
CA PHE A 106 -4.61 -11.45 4.83
C PHE A 106 -4.63 -12.31 6.09
N HIS A 107 -3.45 -12.81 6.45
CA HIS A 107 -3.23 -13.63 7.63
C HIS A 107 -2.25 -12.95 8.57
N SER A 108 -2.54 -13.03 9.86
CA SER A 108 -1.70 -12.54 10.94
C SER A 108 -1.74 -13.50 12.12
N TRP A 109 -0.76 -13.39 13.02
CA TRP A 109 -0.72 -14.17 14.25
C TRP A 109 0.01 -13.41 15.35
N TRP A 110 -0.34 -13.71 16.60
CA TRP A 110 0.39 -13.26 17.79
C TRP A 110 0.56 -14.41 18.76
N THR A 111 1.44 -14.23 19.76
CA THR A 111 1.60 -15.20 20.85
C THR A 111 0.97 -14.63 22.11
N GLU A 112 0.05 -15.37 22.71
CA GLU A 112 -0.60 -15.02 23.98
C GLU A 112 -0.51 -16.22 24.92
N MET A 113 0.08 -16.03 26.10
CA MET A 113 0.32 -17.09 27.09
C MET A 113 0.97 -18.35 26.49
N ASN A 114 2.06 -18.18 25.73
CA ASN A 114 2.77 -19.25 25.01
C ASN A 114 1.94 -19.98 23.93
N THR A 115 0.74 -19.50 23.62
CA THR A 115 -0.11 -20.07 22.58
C THR A 115 -0.15 -19.14 21.37
N LYS A 116 0.12 -19.67 20.18
CA LYS A 116 0.04 -18.91 18.94
C LYS A 116 -1.43 -18.79 18.52
N ARG A 117 -1.90 -17.55 18.41
CA ARG A 117 -3.25 -17.18 18.00
C ARG A 117 -3.22 -16.74 16.55
N TYR A 118 -4.22 -17.15 15.77
CA TYR A 118 -4.32 -16.83 14.35
C TYR A 118 -5.49 -15.88 14.09
N LEU A 119 -5.28 -15.02 13.10
CA LEU A 119 -6.26 -14.05 12.64
C LEU A 119 -6.26 -14.00 11.13
N GLU A 120 -7.46 -13.93 10.58
CA GLU A 120 -7.69 -13.71 9.16
C GLU A 120 -8.49 -12.42 8.97
N VAL A 121 -8.05 -11.61 8.03
CA VAL A 121 -8.66 -10.33 7.68
C VAL A 121 -9.03 -10.38 6.20
N CYS A 122 -10.32 -10.31 5.91
CA CYS A 122 -10.85 -10.23 4.57
C CYS A 122 -11.43 -8.83 4.33
N PHE A 123 -10.98 -8.14 3.29
CA PHE A 123 -11.49 -6.84 2.90
C PHE A 123 -12.31 -6.97 1.62
N ASP A 124 -13.58 -6.59 1.66
CA ASP A 124 -14.46 -6.55 0.49
C ASP A 124 -14.25 -5.23 -0.27
N MET A 125 -13.75 -5.31 -1.49
CA MET A 125 -13.46 -4.13 -2.31
C MET A 125 -14.72 -3.38 -2.76
N LYS A 126 -15.89 -4.03 -2.78
CA LYS A 126 -17.16 -3.38 -3.19
C LYS A 126 -17.83 -2.66 -2.04
N THR A 127 -17.91 -3.32 -0.88
CA THR A 127 -18.59 -2.76 0.30
C THR A 127 -17.66 -1.92 1.17
N GLU A 128 -16.34 -1.97 0.94
CA GLU A 128 -15.30 -1.36 1.78
C GLU A 128 -15.36 -1.84 3.24
N LEU A 129 -15.91 -3.04 3.47
CA LEU A 129 -16.04 -3.65 4.80
C LEU A 129 -14.93 -4.66 5.06
N PHE A 130 -14.45 -4.67 6.30
CA PHE A 130 -13.55 -5.69 6.80
C PHE A 130 -14.35 -6.78 7.49
N GLN A 131 -13.99 -8.03 7.21
CA GLN A 131 -14.40 -9.21 7.96
C GLN A 131 -13.16 -9.75 8.68
N VAL A 132 -13.25 -9.83 10.00
CA VAL A 132 -12.17 -10.27 10.88
C VAL A 132 -12.57 -11.58 11.51
N VAL A 133 -11.75 -12.61 11.32
CA VAL A 133 -11.97 -13.96 11.88
C VAL A 133 -10.87 -14.28 12.87
N LEU A 134 -11.26 -14.40 14.13
CA LEU A 134 -10.36 -14.71 15.24
C LEU A 134 -10.42 -16.19 15.58
N ASP A 135 -9.30 -16.72 16.08
CA ASP A 135 -9.23 -18.05 16.69
C ASP A 135 -9.84 -19.14 15.80
N LYS A 136 -9.47 -19.12 14.50
CA LYS A 136 -9.77 -20.26 13.63
C LYS A 136 -9.06 -21.48 14.22
N ASP A 137 -9.81 -22.31 14.93
CA ASP A 137 -9.40 -23.69 15.20
C ASP A 137 -9.12 -24.31 13.84
N VAL A 138 -7.87 -24.71 13.62
CA VAL A 138 -7.40 -25.30 12.36
C VAL A 138 -7.94 -26.74 12.25
N GLN A 139 -9.24 -26.94 12.46
CA GLN A 139 -9.92 -28.18 12.14
C GLN A 139 -10.43 -28.05 10.70
N HIS A 140 -9.59 -28.50 9.78
CA HIS A 140 -9.93 -28.85 8.40
C HIS A 140 -10.98 -27.93 7.74
N LEU A 141 -10.60 -26.68 7.44
CA LEU A 141 -11.33 -25.97 6.38
C LEU A 141 -11.23 -26.80 5.11
N ASN A 142 -12.39 -27.13 4.53
CA ASN A 142 -12.43 -27.79 3.24
C ASN A 142 -11.73 -26.87 2.22
N SER A 143 -10.56 -27.28 1.75
CA SER A 143 -9.74 -26.53 0.80
C SER A 143 -10.52 -26.12 -0.45
N GLU A 144 -11.54 -26.89 -0.84
CA GLU A 144 -12.38 -26.61 -2.00
C GLU A 144 -13.26 -25.35 -1.81
N GLN A 145 -13.60 -25.00 -0.57
CA GLN A 145 -14.41 -23.81 -0.27
C GLN A 145 -13.56 -22.55 -0.06
N LEU A 146 -12.29 -22.70 0.30
CA LEU A 146 -11.34 -21.62 0.58
C LEU A 146 -10.77 -20.92 -0.67
N TYR A 147 -10.86 -21.55 -1.84
CA TYR A 147 -10.24 -21.04 -3.08
C TYR A 147 -11.23 -20.55 -4.14
N ASN A 148 -12.51 -20.40 -3.80
CA ASN A 148 -13.47 -19.87 -4.75
C ASN A 148 -13.51 -18.33 -4.68
N PRO A 149 -12.99 -17.62 -5.71
CA PRO A 149 -12.91 -16.15 -5.71
C PRO A 149 -14.28 -15.46 -5.64
N ARG A 150 -15.37 -16.21 -5.83
CA ARG A 150 -16.75 -15.71 -5.84
C ARG A 150 -17.50 -15.93 -4.52
N THR A 151 -17.03 -16.79 -3.61
CA THR A 151 -17.81 -17.20 -2.41
C THR A 151 -17.07 -17.00 -1.08
N GLU A 152 -16.17 -16.01 -0.97
CA GLU A 152 -15.52 -15.65 0.30
C GLU A 152 -16.45 -14.92 1.30
N SER A 153 -17.75 -15.22 1.33
CA SER A 153 -18.59 -14.88 2.49
C SER A 153 -18.24 -15.86 3.59
N LEU A 154 -17.32 -15.46 4.47
CA LEU A 154 -16.86 -16.26 5.62
C LEU A 154 -18.00 -16.81 6.50
N ARG A 155 -19.18 -16.17 6.44
CA ARG A 155 -20.38 -16.59 7.18
C ARG A 155 -20.77 -18.05 6.92
N ASP A 156 -20.53 -18.55 5.72
CA ASP A 156 -20.97 -19.89 5.33
C ASP A 156 -19.96 -20.99 5.70
N VAL A 157 -18.73 -20.60 6.07
CA VAL A 157 -17.59 -21.53 6.29
C VAL A 157 -17.16 -21.59 7.76
N THR A 158 -17.67 -20.71 8.61
CA THR A 158 -17.26 -20.64 10.02
C THR A 158 -17.94 -21.70 10.90
N SER A 159 -17.12 -22.46 11.63
CA SER A 159 -17.54 -23.38 12.69
C SER A 159 -18.28 -22.64 13.82
N LYS A 160 -19.00 -23.38 14.69
CA LYS A 160 -19.78 -22.81 15.80
C LYS A 160 -19.01 -21.84 16.71
N ASP A 161 -17.69 -21.96 16.77
CA ASP A 161 -16.84 -21.19 17.69
C ASP A 161 -16.07 -20.04 17.01
N THR A 162 -16.18 -19.88 15.69
CA THR A 162 -15.49 -18.78 15.00
C THR A 162 -16.26 -17.47 15.13
N LYS A 163 -15.61 -16.46 15.69
CA LYS A 163 -16.18 -15.10 15.78
C LYS A 163 -15.84 -14.33 14.51
N VAL A 164 -16.86 -14.03 13.71
CA VAL A 164 -16.76 -13.15 12.54
C VAL A 164 -17.26 -11.76 12.93
N LEU A 165 -16.40 -10.76 12.77
CA LEU A 165 -16.76 -9.37 13.03
C LEU A 165 -16.66 -8.59 11.72
N SER A 166 -17.75 -7.91 11.35
CA SER A 166 -17.76 -6.99 10.21
C SER A 166 -17.65 -5.55 10.71
N MET A 167 -16.67 -4.80 10.22
CA MET A 167 -16.43 -3.43 10.66
C MET A 167 -15.71 -2.59 9.60
N HIS A 168 -15.81 -1.27 9.71
CA HIS A 168 -14.92 -0.36 8.99
C HIS A 168 -13.66 -0.16 9.84
N LEU A 169 -12.49 -0.44 9.27
CA LEU A 169 -11.22 -0.18 9.94
C LEU A 169 -10.71 1.21 9.58
N HIS A 170 -10.08 1.86 10.56
CA HIS A 170 -9.42 3.14 10.40
C HIS A 170 -7.92 2.99 10.66
N GLU A 171 -7.13 3.83 10.00
CA GLU A 171 -5.69 3.96 10.24
C GLU A 171 -5.48 4.56 11.65
N LYS A 172 -5.36 3.74 12.70
CA LYS A 172 -4.90 4.25 14.01
C LYS A 172 -3.38 4.16 14.07
N LEU A 173 -2.78 5.33 13.85
CA LEU A 173 -1.37 5.62 13.97
C LEU A 173 -0.89 5.42 15.41
N SER A 174 0.29 4.82 15.56
CA SER A 174 1.03 4.85 16.82
C SER A 174 1.59 6.25 17.03
N GLY A 175 1.27 6.90 18.16
CA GLY A 175 1.89 8.16 18.61
C GLY A 175 1.42 9.41 17.86
N ASN A 176 0.79 10.34 18.57
CA ASN A 176 0.48 11.75 18.23
C ASN A 176 -0.16 12.13 16.88
N GLN A 177 -0.39 11.21 15.93
CA GLN A 177 -1.02 11.51 14.64
C GLN A 177 -2.56 11.43 14.67
N HIS A 178 -3.18 11.61 15.85
CA HIS A 178 -4.62 11.49 16.03
C HIS A 178 -5.45 12.54 15.27
N ALA A 179 -4.88 13.71 14.97
CA ALA A 179 -5.61 14.80 14.34
C ALA A 179 -5.88 14.58 12.83
N GLU A 180 -4.99 13.89 12.10
CA GLU A 180 -5.19 13.62 10.67
C GLU A 180 -6.00 12.34 10.40
N SER A 181 -5.95 11.35 11.31
CA SER A 181 -6.68 10.07 11.18
C SER A 181 -8.20 10.23 11.30
N LEU A 182 -8.69 11.17 12.13
CA LEU A 182 -10.11 11.52 12.21
C LEU A 182 -10.66 12.15 10.91
N ARG A 183 -9.78 12.68 10.05
CA ARG A 183 -10.16 13.29 8.77
C ARG A 183 -10.15 12.30 7.62
N ARG A 184 -9.49 11.14 7.76
CA ARG A 184 -9.38 10.17 6.68
C ARG A 184 -10.59 9.25 6.63
N LYS A 185 -11.09 9.07 5.40
CA LYS A 185 -12.03 8.02 5.01
C LYS A 185 -11.47 6.65 5.44
N HIS A 186 -12.36 5.68 5.68
CA HIS A 186 -12.03 4.31 6.05
C HIS A 186 -10.86 3.72 5.25
N LEU A 187 -10.11 2.79 5.84
CA LEU A 187 -9.01 2.10 5.15
C LEU A 187 -9.53 1.48 3.85
N THR A 188 -8.78 1.67 2.77
CA THR A 188 -9.12 1.17 1.44
C THR A 188 -8.16 0.05 1.02
N HIS A 189 -8.47 -0.64 -0.08
CA HIS A 189 -7.57 -1.66 -0.65
C HIS A 189 -6.17 -1.14 -0.99
N TRP A 190 -6.00 0.17 -1.22
CA TRP A 190 -4.69 0.76 -1.51
C TRP A 190 -3.77 0.84 -0.28
N ASP A 191 -4.33 0.74 0.92
CA ASP A 191 -3.60 0.83 2.19
C ASP A 191 -3.16 -0.56 2.70
N LEU A 192 -3.68 -1.63 2.09
CA LEU A 192 -3.48 -3.00 2.55
C LEU A 192 -2.34 -3.67 1.78
N HIS A 193 -1.31 -4.11 2.51
CA HIS A 193 -0.18 -4.86 1.98
C HIS A 193 0.42 -5.75 3.06
N VAL A 194 1.21 -6.75 2.67
CA VAL A 194 1.98 -7.57 3.61
C VAL A 194 3.04 -6.69 4.30
N GLY A 195 2.95 -6.60 5.62
CA GLY A 195 3.75 -5.70 6.47
C GLY A 195 2.97 -4.47 6.95
N ALA A 196 1.78 -4.20 6.40
CA ALA A 196 0.94 -3.10 6.85
C ALA A 196 0.52 -3.30 8.31
N LYS A 197 0.55 -2.22 9.10
CA LYS A 197 0.08 -2.21 10.48
C LYS A 197 -1.32 -1.58 10.52
N ILE A 198 -2.31 -2.36 10.89
CA ILE A 198 -3.71 -1.93 11.01
C ILE A 198 -4.20 -2.15 12.44
N ASN A 199 -5.15 -1.35 12.90
CA ASN A 199 -5.70 -1.51 14.25
C ASN A 199 -6.98 -2.36 14.20
N ILE A 200 -6.96 -3.51 14.87
CA ILE A 200 -8.08 -4.44 14.94
C ILE A 200 -8.49 -4.55 16.41
N LEU A 201 -9.73 -4.17 16.73
CA LEU A 201 -10.28 -4.21 18.09
C LEU A 201 -9.41 -3.48 19.13
N GLY A 202 -8.80 -2.36 18.76
CA GLY A 202 -7.93 -1.57 19.63
C GLY A 202 -6.48 -2.07 19.71
N ARG A 203 -6.14 -3.18 19.04
CA ARG A 203 -4.77 -3.72 19.02
C ARG A 203 -4.10 -3.45 17.67
N PRO A 204 -2.86 -2.92 17.66
CA PRO A 204 -2.09 -2.82 16.43
C PRO A 204 -1.69 -4.22 15.95
N THR A 205 -2.03 -4.54 14.71
CA THR A 205 -1.83 -5.85 14.08
C THR A 205 -1.11 -5.68 12.76
N THR A 206 0.00 -6.39 12.60
CA THR A 206 0.75 -6.42 11.33
C THR A 206 0.18 -7.51 10.43
N LEU A 207 -0.15 -7.20 9.18
CA LEU A 207 -0.52 -8.19 8.16
C LEU A 207 0.73 -8.99 7.77
N MET A 208 0.83 -10.25 8.17
CA MET A 208 2.08 -11.02 8.04
C MET A 208 2.18 -11.77 6.71
N GLN A 209 1.04 -12.22 6.19
CA GLN A 209 0.93 -12.95 4.93
C GLN A 209 -0.37 -12.58 4.22
N CYS A 210 -0.46 -12.88 2.92
CA CYS A 210 -1.68 -12.71 2.13
C CYS A 210 -2.01 -14.01 1.38
N SER A 211 -3.28 -14.16 0.96
CA SER A 211 -3.68 -15.21 0.03
C SER A 211 -2.94 -15.06 -1.30
N LEU A 212 -2.74 -16.18 -2.01
CA LEU A 212 -2.02 -16.18 -3.30
C LEU A 212 -2.72 -15.29 -4.34
N THR A 213 -4.05 -15.27 -4.38
CA THR A 213 -4.85 -14.44 -5.29
C THR A 213 -4.67 -12.96 -4.95
N THR A 214 -4.78 -12.60 -3.67
CA THR A 214 -4.54 -11.26 -3.14
C THR A 214 -3.11 -10.78 -3.45
N GLY A 215 -2.10 -11.62 -3.22
CA GLY A 215 -0.70 -11.29 -3.52
C GLY A 215 -0.47 -11.02 -5.00
N LYS A 216 -1.01 -11.87 -5.90
CA LYS A 216 -0.94 -11.65 -7.35
C LYS A 216 -1.61 -10.34 -7.78
N TRP A 217 -2.75 -10.02 -7.20
CA TRP A 217 -3.46 -8.77 -7.48
C TRP A 217 -2.65 -7.55 -7.01
N LEU A 218 -2.10 -7.59 -5.79
CA LEU A 218 -1.26 -6.52 -5.25
C LEU A 218 -0.02 -6.29 -6.11
N ASP A 219 0.68 -7.35 -6.50
CA ASP A 219 1.88 -7.25 -7.34
C ASP A 219 1.56 -6.72 -8.75
N TYR A 220 0.40 -7.11 -9.29
CA TYR A 220 -0.11 -6.57 -10.55
C TYR A 220 -0.33 -5.06 -10.45
N GLN A 221 -1.03 -4.60 -9.41
CA GLN A 221 -1.26 -3.17 -9.20
C GLN A 221 0.05 -2.41 -8.95
N ALA A 222 0.96 -2.98 -8.15
CA ALA A 222 2.27 -2.37 -7.89
C ALA A 222 3.10 -2.21 -9.17
N THR A 223 3.11 -3.24 -10.01
CA THR A 223 3.79 -3.20 -11.32
C THR A 223 3.18 -2.13 -12.23
N ARG A 224 1.84 -2.04 -12.25
CA ARG A 224 1.10 -1.00 -12.97
C ARG A 224 1.48 0.40 -12.53
N LEU A 225 1.37 0.69 -11.23
CA LEU A 225 1.71 2.01 -10.68
C LEU A 225 3.18 2.35 -10.92
N SER A 226 4.08 1.38 -10.78
CA SER A 226 5.52 1.59 -11.05
C SER A 226 5.81 1.95 -12.50
N ARG A 227 5.08 1.38 -13.48
CA ARG A 227 5.21 1.78 -14.90
C ARG A 227 4.73 3.21 -15.13
N ILE A 228 3.59 3.58 -14.55
CA ILE A 228 3.04 4.94 -14.64
C ILE A 228 4.02 5.95 -14.04
N LYS A 229 4.52 5.66 -12.83
CA LYS A 229 5.56 6.46 -12.16
C LYS A 229 6.78 6.65 -13.05
N LYS A 230 7.33 5.56 -13.59
CA LYS A 230 8.51 5.61 -14.47
C LYS A 230 8.29 6.45 -15.72
N GLU A 231 7.09 6.38 -16.31
CA GLU A 231 6.77 7.19 -17.49
C GLU A 231 6.65 8.68 -17.13
N LEU A 232 6.03 9.02 -15.99
CA LEU A 232 6.00 10.40 -15.50
C LEU A 232 7.41 10.95 -15.25
N GLU A 233 8.28 10.17 -14.63
CA GLU A 233 9.70 10.52 -14.43
C GLU A 233 10.42 10.73 -15.77
N ASN A 234 10.17 9.88 -16.78
CA ASN A 234 10.75 10.04 -18.11
C ASN A 234 10.28 11.32 -18.81
N GLN A 235 9.02 11.73 -18.61
CA GLN A 235 8.49 12.98 -19.17
C GLN A 235 9.07 14.20 -18.44
N LEU A 236 9.19 14.13 -17.10
CA LEU A 236 9.79 15.20 -16.29
C LEU A 236 11.27 15.41 -16.59
N ARG A 237 12.02 14.33 -16.85
CA ARG A 237 13.44 14.38 -17.21
C ARG A 237 13.75 15.27 -18.43
N LYS A 238 12.76 15.57 -19.28
CA LYS A 238 12.93 16.47 -20.43
C LYS A 238 13.01 17.95 -20.03
N TYR A 239 12.46 18.30 -18.88
CA TYR A 239 12.36 19.68 -18.39
C TYR A 239 13.31 19.94 -17.22
N GLU A 240 13.60 18.91 -16.43
CA GLU A 240 14.58 18.99 -15.36
C GLU A 240 16.00 18.91 -15.97
N VAL A 241 16.62 20.06 -16.16
CA VAL A 241 18.01 20.19 -16.66
C VAL A 241 19.04 19.90 -15.58
N LEU A 242 18.60 19.70 -14.33
CA LEU A 242 19.51 19.41 -13.23
C LEU A 242 20.01 17.96 -13.38
N PRO A 243 21.31 17.74 -13.66
CA PRO A 243 21.87 16.42 -13.54
C PRO A 243 21.65 16.00 -12.10
N VAL A 244 20.85 14.95 -11.88
CA VAL A 244 20.75 14.29 -10.58
C VAL A 244 22.16 13.78 -10.27
N LEU A 245 22.92 14.59 -9.54
CA LEU A 245 24.28 14.24 -9.15
C LEU A 245 24.19 12.91 -8.40
N PRO A 246 24.85 11.84 -8.88
CA PRO A 246 24.75 10.51 -8.28
C PRO A 246 25.62 10.42 -7.01
N ALA A 247 25.70 11.49 -6.21
CA ALA A 247 26.66 11.61 -5.11
C ALA A 247 26.33 10.69 -3.92
N PHE A 248 25.08 10.24 -3.78
CA PHE A 248 24.66 9.34 -2.69
C PHE A 248 23.62 8.32 -3.15
N ALA A 249 23.77 7.78 -4.37
CA ALA A 249 22.96 6.66 -4.82
C ALA A 249 23.33 5.40 -4.03
N THR A 250 22.86 5.32 -2.79
CA THR A 250 22.82 4.07 -2.04
C THR A 250 22.02 3.09 -2.90
N LYS A 251 22.70 2.05 -3.38
CA LYS A 251 22.04 0.98 -4.14
C LYS A 251 20.89 0.50 -3.26
N PRO A 252 19.63 0.51 -3.73
CA PRO A 252 18.55 -0.03 -2.93
C PRO A 252 18.92 -1.47 -2.63
N ALA A 253 19.10 -1.79 -1.36
CA ALA A 253 19.31 -3.16 -0.94
C ALA A 253 18.13 -3.96 -1.51
N GLN A 254 18.43 -4.92 -2.38
CA GLN A 254 17.45 -5.86 -2.92
C GLN A 254 16.96 -6.72 -1.75
N LYS A 255 16.08 -6.16 -0.93
CA LYS A 255 15.22 -6.97 -0.06
C LYS A 255 14.43 -7.86 -0.99
N ARG A 256 14.44 -9.17 -0.73
CA ARG A 256 13.60 -10.12 -1.47
C ARG A 256 12.18 -9.56 -1.49
N ALA A 257 11.66 -9.30 -2.68
CA ALA A 257 10.31 -8.80 -2.83
C ALA A 257 9.37 -9.86 -2.24
N VAL A 258 8.72 -9.50 -1.13
CA VAL A 258 7.68 -10.33 -0.53
C VAL A 258 6.43 -10.13 -1.39
N LEU A 259 5.78 -11.24 -1.75
CA LEU A 259 4.54 -11.22 -2.52
C LEU A 259 3.50 -10.32 -1.81
N GLY A 260 2.96 -9.34 -2.51
CA GLY A 260 2.00 -8.40 -1.94
C GLY A 260 2.55 -7.46 -0.87
N GLY A 261 3.88 -7.28 -0.78
CA GLY A 261 4.52 -6.39 0.18
C GLY A 261 4.66 -4.93 -0.28
N ALA A 262 4.19 -4.60 -1.49
CA ALA A 262 4.29 -3.25 -2.02
C ALA A 262 3.22 -2.32 -1.44
N ASP A 263 3.64 -1.18 -0.88
CA ASP A 263 2.74 -0.13 -0.43
C ASP A 263 2.19 0.65 -1.64
N LEU A 264 0.96 0.31 -2.05
CA LEU A 264 0.30 0.92 -3.19
C LEU A 264 -0.08 2.39 -2.92
N ARG A 265 -0.44 2.73 -1.68
CA ARG A 265 -0.75 4.11 -1.28
C ARG A 265 0.48 5.00 -1.43
N PHE A 266 1.63 4.53 -0.97
CA PHE A 266 2.89 5.26 -1.16
C PHE A 266 3.21 5.48 -2.65
N LEU A 267 3.01 4.47 -3.50
CA LEU A 267 3.15 4.61 -4.95
C LEU A 267 2.19 5.66 -5.54
N LEU A 268 0.93 5.66 -5.12
CA LEU A 268 -0.07 6.65 -5.56
C LEU A 268 0.32 8.07 -5.15
N ASN A 269 0.72 8.28 -3.90
CA ASN A 269 1.15 9.59 -3.41
C ASN A 269 2.37 10.11 -4.19
N MET A 270 3.34 9.24 -4.51
CA MET A 270 4.46 9.60 -5.38
C MET A 270 4.01 9.99 -6.79
N ILE A 271 3.09 9.21 -7.38
CA ILE A 271 2.53 9.50 -8.71
C ILE A 271 1.81 10.85 -8.71
N ASP A 272 1.01 11.14 -7.69
CA ASP A 272 0.31 12.43 -7.60
C ASP A 272 1.28 13.60 -7.43
N GLY A 273 2.35 13.45 -6.65
CA GLY A 273 3.42 14.45 -6.57
C GLY A 273 4.11 14.69 -7.92
N LEU A 274 4.43 13.62 -8.66
CA LEU A 274 5.00 13.71 -10.00
C LEU A 274 4.03 14.34 -11.01
N LYS A 275 2.73 14.04 -10.90
CA LYS A 275 1.69 14.64 -11.74
C LYS A 275 1.56 16.14 -11.50
N GLN A 276 1.56 16.57 -10.24
CA GLN A 276 1.52 17.99 -9.89
C GLN A 276 2.75 18.73 -10.44
N ARG A 277 3.94 18.14 -10.34
CA ARG A 277 5.16 18.71 -10.95
C ARG A 277 5.07 18.77 -12.47
N LEU A 278 4.66 17.68 -13.13
CA LEU A 278 4.54 17.64 -14.59
C LEU A 278 3.48 18.63 -15.09
N ALA A 279 2.42 18.86 -14.33
CA ALA A 279 1.37 19.81 -14.66
C ALA A 279 1.88 21.27 -14.74
N GLN A 280 2.95 21.62 -14.01
CA GLN A 280 3.59 22.94 -14.08
C GLN A 280 4.27 23.18 -15.45
N TYR A 281 4.80 22.12 -16.07
CA TYR A 281 5.48 22.20 -17.36
C TYR A 281 4.54 21.94 -18.54
N ARG A 282 3.69 20.90 -18.45
CA ARG A 282 2.82 20.46 -19.54
C ARG A 282 1.50 19.87 -19.01
N PRO A 283 0.50 20.70 -18.70
CA PRO A 283 -0.76 20.26 -18.07
C PRO A 283 -1.54 19.26 -18.94
N GLY A 284 -1.50 19.40 -20.27
CA GLY A 284 -2.19 18.47 -21.18
C GLY A 284 -1.68 17.03 -21.12
N VAL A 285 -0.37 16.81 -20.90
CA VAL A 285 0.19 15.45 -20.77
C VAL A 285 -0.09 14.89 -19.37
N ALA A 286 -0.01 15.72 -18.34
CA ALA A 286 -0.35 15.31 -16.97
C ALA A 286 -1.82 14.86 -16.88
N ALA A 287 -2.75 15.60 -17.53
CA ALA A 287 -4.16 15.22 -17.63
C ALA A 287 -4.34 13.90 -18.39
N GLY A 288 -3.71 13.74 -19.56
CA GLY A 288 -3.83 12.51 -20.35
C GLY A 288 -3.30 11.26 -19.62
N ILE A 289 -2.23 11.39 -18.82
CA ILE A 289 -1.74 10.29 -17.99
C ILE A 289 -2.70 10.01 -16.83
N ALA A 290 -3.33 11.04 -16.24
CA ALA A 290 -4.33 10.86 -15.20
C ALA A 290 -5.57 10.09 -15.68
N ASP A 291 -6.01 10.35 -16.91
CA ASP A 291 -7.16 9.64 -17.49
C ASP A 291 -6.86 8.16 -17.70
N LEU A 292 -5.62 7.82 -18.09
CA LEU A 292 -5.17 6.43 -18.19
C LEU A 292 -5.15 5.69 -16.86
N MET A 293 -4.96 6.40 -15.74
CA MET A 293 -5.07 5.79 -14.41
C MET A 293 -6.51 5.38 -14.11
N LYS A 294 -7.49 6.21 -14.50
CA LYS A 294 -8.92 5.99 -14.25
C LYS A 294 -9.52 4.94 -15.17
N GLU A 295 -9.15 4.93 -16.45
CA GLU A 295 -9.67 4.00 -17.48
C GLU A 295 -9.32 2.53 -17.19
N GLN A 296 -8.38 2.28 -16.28
CA GLN A 296 -7.85 0.95 -15.97
C GLN A 296 -8.12 0.52 -14.52
N ALA A 297 -8.74 1.37 -13.70
CA ALA A 297 -9.10 1.09 -12.31
C ALA A 297 -10.52 0.50 -12.24
#